data_AF-N9Q7S4-F1
#
_entry.id   AF-N9Q7S4-F1
#
_cell.length_a   1.000
_cell.length_b   1.000
_cell.length_c   1.000
_cell.angle_alpha   90.00
_cell.angle_beta   90.00
_cell.angle_gamma   90.00
#
_symmetry.space_group_name_H-M   'P 1'
#
loop_
_entity.id
_entity.type
_entity.pdbx_description
1 polymer ?
#
loop_
_entity_poly.entity_id
_entity_poly.type
_entity_poly.pdbx_seq_one_letter_code
_entity_poly.pdbx_strand_id
1 'polypeptide(L)'
;MGWLWVAMGGAIGASLRYAAGLWLFKPQMQFPWPTWWINILGCLCAGIFFACSQKYPVLQQEARLFLMVGILGGFTTFSSFGLESFLLFKQGAMGLALLYALSSLIVGIIVLALGFYLTSIVLAQS
;
A
#
# COMPACT_ATOMS: atom_id res chain seq x y z
N MET A 1 4.47 8.13 23.82
CA MET A 1 3.91 9.22 22.97
C MET A 1 3.76 8.86 21.48
N GLY A 2 4.41 7.81 20.96
CA GLY A 2 4.25 7.40 19.55
C GLY A 2 2.86 6.88 19.14
N TRP A 3 2.06 6.38 20.09
CA TRP A 3 0.73 5.82 19.82
C TRP A 3 -0.26 6.81 19.17
N LEU A 4 -0.20 8.09 19.55
CA LEU A 4 -1.06 9.13 18.96
C LEU A 4 -0.76 9.33 17.47
N TRP A 5 0.52 9.36 17.09
CA TRP A 5 0.92 9.44 15.68
C TRP A 5 0.45 8.23 14.87
N VAL A 6 0.62 7.03 15.41
CA VAL A 6 0.12 5.80 14.77
C VAL A 6 -1.40 5.83 14.62
N ALA A 7 -2.13 6.23 15.67
CA ALA A 7 -3.60 6.27 15.65
C ALA A 7 -4.15 7.31 14.66
N MET A 8 -3.61 8.53 14.66
CA MET A 8 -4.03 9.58 13.72
C MET A 8 -3.71 9.18 12.27
N GLY A 9 -2.49 8.71 12.01
CA GLY A 9 -2.11 8.24 10.68
C GLY A 9 -2.98 7.07 10.23
N GLY A 10 -3.20 6.09 11.12
CA GLY A 10 -4.04 4.92 10.86
C GLY A 10 -5.49 5.29 10.53
N ALA A 11 -6.07 6.24 11.26
CA ALA A 11 -7.42 6.74 10.98
C ALA A 11 -7.51 7.39 9.59
N ILE A 12 -6.51 8.20 9.22
CA ILE A 12 -6.43 8.81 7.88
C ILE A 12 -6.29 7.72 6.81
N GLY A 13 -5.34 6.79 6.99
CA GLY A 13 -5.09 5.70 6.04
C GLY A 13 -6.31 4.82 5.82
N ALA A 14 -6.95 4.37 6.90
CA ALA A 14 -8.16 3.55 6.83
C ALA A 14 -9.33 4.30 6.16
N SER A 15 -9.47 5.60 6.41
CA SER A 15 -10.49 6.44 5.78
C SER A 15 -10.24 6.59 4.27
N LEU A 16 -8.99 6.80 3.86
CA LEU A 16 -8.60 6.86 2.44
C LEU A 16 -8.84 5.53 1.73
N ARG A 17 -8.50 4.41 2.38
CA ARG A 17 -8.80 3.08 1.86
C ARG A 17 -10.29 2.86 1.68
N TYR A 18 -11.09 3.25 2.67
CA TYR A 18 -12.55 3.16 2.58
C TYR A 18 -13.09 4.01 1.42
N ALA A 19 -12.63 5.25 1.28
CA ALA A 19 -13.01 6.12 0.17
C ALA A 19 -12.61 5.53 -1.19
N ALA A 20 -11.39 5.00 -1.33
CA ALA A 20 -10.94 4.32 -2.54
C ALA A 20 -11.85 3.12 -2.88
N GLY A 21 -12.28 2.35 -1.87
CA GLY A 21 -13.27 1.29 -2.02
C GLY A 21 -14.58 1.81 -2.62
N LEU A 22 -15.13 2.91 -2.11
CA LEU A 22 -16.38 3.49 -2.63
C LEU A 22 -16.28 3.96 -4.09
N TRP A 23 -15.13 4.51 -4.49
CA TRP A 23 -14.94 5.10 -5.81
C TRP A 23 -14.55 4.08 -6.87
N LEU A 24 -13.77 3.08 -6.48
CA LEU A 24 -13.24 2.06 -7.40
C LEU A 24 -14.15 0.82 -7.47
N PHE A 25 -14.99 0.56 -6.47
CA PHE A 25 -15.86 -0.62 -6.48
C PHE A 25 -16.91 -0.52 -7.59
N LYS A 26 -17.02 -1.58 -8.39
CA LYS A 26 -18.14 -1.78 -9.30
C LYS A 26 -18.73 -3.18 -9.05
N PRO A 27 -20.07 -3.34 -8.95
CA PRO A 27 -20.71 -4.60 -8.57
C PRO A 27 -20.37 -5.81 -9.44
N GLN A 28 -19.95 -5.58 -10.69
CA GLN A 28 -19.65 -6.63 -11.68
C GLN A 28 -18.15 -6.96 -11.76
N MET A 29 -17.33 -6.44 -10.85
CA MET A 29 -15.89 -6.70 -10.86
C MET A 29 -15.58 -8.14 -10.42
N GLN A 30 -14.99 -8.91 -11.33
CA GLN A 30 -14.42 -10.21 -10.98
C GLN A 30 -13.03 -10.10 -10.35
N PHE A 31 -12.29 -9.02 -10.64
CA PHE A 31 -10.97 -8.78 -10.07
C PHE A 31 -11.04 -7.73 -8.95
N PRO A 32 -10.33 -7.90 -7.81
CA PRO A 32 -10.38 -6.98 -6.67
C PRO A 32 -9.58 -5.69 -6.90
N TRP A 33 -9.96 -4.91 -7.91
CA TRP A 33 -9.27 -3.68 -8.31
C TRP A 33 -9.06 -2.66 -7.19
N PRO A 34 -10.04 -2.39 -6.29
CA PRO A 34 -9.84 -1.42 -5.23
C PRO A 34 -8.68 -1.80 -4.31
N THR A 35 -8.67 -3.04 -3.82
CA THR A 35 -7.64 -3.56 -2.92
C THR A 35 -6.28 -3.68 -3.61
N TRP A 36 -6.29 -4.07 -4.89
CA TRP A 36 -5.07 -4.08 -5.70
C TRP A 36 -4.43 -2.69 -5.77
N TRP A 37 -5.18 -1.67 -6.18
CA TRP A 37 -4.65 -0.32 -6.38
C TRP A 37 -4.14 0.34 -5.11
N ILE A 38 -4.87 0.24 -4.00
CA ILE A 38 -4.40 0.82 -2.72
C ILE A 38 -3.09 0.18 -2.27
N ASN A 39 -2.91 -1.13 -2.47
CA ASN A 39 -1.69 -1.83 -2.09
C ASN A 39 -0.52 -1.44 -3.00
N ILE A 40 -0.73 -1.37 -4.33
CA ILE A 40 0.29 -0.93 -5.28
C ILE A 40 0.74 0.52 -5.01
N LEU A 41 -0.21 1.43 -4.83
CA LEU A 41 0.11 2.83 -4.49
C LEU A 41 0.81 2.93 -3.13
N GLY A 42 0.38 2.15 -2.14
CA GLY A 42 1.04 2.08 -0.84
C GLY A 42 2.49 1.59 -0.93
N CYS A 43 2.77 0.56 -1.74
CA CYS A 43 4.12 0.08 -2.01
C CYS A 43 5.00 1.16 -2.66
N LEU A 44 4.48 1.90 -3.64
CA LEU A 44 5.19 3.02 -4.26
C LEU A 44 5.54 4.11 -3.22
N CYS A 45 4.55 4.55 -2.44
CA CYS A 45 4.75 5.55 -1.38
C CYS A 45 5.74 5.09 -0.31
N ALA A 46 5.72 3.79 0.06
CA ALA A 46 6.69 3.19 0.97
C ALA A 46 8.12 3.29 0.43
N GLY A 47 8.32 3.01 -0.86
CA GLY A 47 9.63 3.16 -1.52
C GLY A 47 10.14 4.59 -1.50
N ILE A 48 9.28 5.56 -1.85
CA ILE A 48 9.59 6.99 -1.82
C ILE A 48 9.97 7.42 -0.39
N PHE A 49 9.15 7.06 0.61
CA PHE A 49 9.41 7.37 2.00
C PHE A 49 10.74 6.78 2.47
N PHE A 50 11.03 5.53 2.09
CA PHE A 50 12.27 4.88 2.46
C PHE A 50 13.50 5.62 1.93
N ALA A 51 13.49 6.03 0.64
CA ALA A 51 14.56 6.83 0.06
C ALA A 51 14.76 8.16 0.80
N CYS A 52 13.68 8.91 1.05
CA CYS A 52 13.74 10.16 1.80
C CYS A 52 14.30 9.94 3.22
N SER A 53 13.93 8.85 3.88
CA SER A 53 14.37 8.55 5.24
C SER A 53 15.86 8.21 5.35
N GLN A 54 16.50 7.81 4.25
CA GLN A 54 17.95 7.62 4.21
C GLN A 54 18.71 8.95 4.17
N LYS A 55 18.15 9.97 3.51
CA LYS A 55 18.76 11.31 3.44
C LYS A 55 18.46 12.18 4.66
N TYR A 56 17.25 12.06 5.21
CA TYR A 56 16.78 12.93 6.28
C TYR A 56 16.50 12.15 7.58
N PRO A 57 17.41 12.18 8.57
CA PRO A 57 17.27 11.43 9.83
C PRO A 57 15.99 11.76 10.61
N VAL A 58 15.47 12.99 10.48
CA VAL A 58 14.20 13.40 11.11
C VAL A 58 13.01 12.52 10.68
N LEU A 59 13.08 11.90 9.50
CA LEU A 59 12.02 11.01 9.02
C LEU A 59 12.02 9.64 9.71
N GLN A 60 13.07 9.28 10.45
CA GLN A 60 13.21 7.95 11.06
C GLN A 60 12.49 7.81 12.41
N GLN A 61 11.97 8.90 12.98
CA GLN A 61 11.32 8.94 14.30
C GLN A 61 9.79 9.04 14.18
N GLU A 62 9.19 10.17 14.59
CA GLU A 62 7.72 10.36 14.63
C GLU A 62 7.10 10.32 13.24
N ALA A 63 7.79 10.85 12.23
CA ALA A 63 7.32 10.83 10.85
C ALA A 63 7.17 9.39 10.31
N ARG A 64 8.07 8.46 10.69
CA ARG A 64 7.92 7.04 10.36
C ARG A 64 6.70 6.43 11.02
N LEU A 65 6.44 6.77 12.29
CA LEU A 65 5.25 6.28 12.99
C LEU A 65 3.96 6.81 12.36
N PHE A 66 3.92 8.09 12.01
CA PHE A 66 2.74 8.71 11.40
C PHE A 66 2.51 8.24 9.96
N LEU A 67 3.53 8.32 9.09
CA LEU A 67 3.42 8.07 7.65
C LEU A 67 3.48 6.57 7.31
N MET A 68 4.49 5.86 7.82
CA MET A 68 4.72 4.46 7.43
C MET A 68 3.84 3.50 8.24
N VAL A 69 3.88 3.60 9.57
CA VAL A 69 3.10 2.70 10.44
C VAL A 69 1.62 3.11 10.46
N GLY A 70 1.34 4.42 10.54
CA GLY A 70 -0.01 4.98 10.56
C GLY A 70 -0.67 4.98 9.19
N ILE A 71 -0.38 6.01 8.36
CA ILE A 71 -1.10 6.24 7.09
C ILE A 71 -0.97 5.05 6.15
N LEU A 72 0.24 4.63 5.80
CA LEU A 72 0.43 3.52 4.86
C LEU A 72 -0.05 2.18 5.44
N GLY A 73 0.14 1.96 6.75
CA GLY A 73 -0.39 0.79 7.44
C GLY A 73 -1.93 0.71 7.44
N GLY A 74 -2.62 1.85 7.58
CA GLY A 74 -4.09 1.90 7.51
C GLY A 74 -4.64 1.90 6.08
N PHE A 75 -3.89 2.50 5.14
CA PHE A 75 -4.26 2.63 3.74
C PHE A 75 -4.12 1.33 2.95
N THR A 76 -3.11 0.53 3.26
CA THR A 76 -2.90 -0.80 2.66
C THR A 76 -3.55 -1.90 3.49
N THR A 77 -3.76 -3.08 2.91
CA THR A 77 -4.33 -4.20 3.66
C THR A 77 -3.97 -5.56 3.06
N PHE A 78 -3.33 -6.40 3.88
CA PHE A 78 -3.09 -7.80 3.56
C PHE A 78 -4.31 -8.69 3.88
N SER A 79 -5.13 -8.31 4.87
CA SER A 79 -6.28 -9.12 5.28
C SER A 79 -7.40 -9.13 4.23
N SER A 80 -7.69 -7.98 3.62
CA SER A 80 -8.66 -7.92 2.50
C SER A 80 -8.14 -8.67 1.28
N PHE A 81 -6.86 -8.48 0.93
CA PHE A 81 -6.18 -9.23 -0.12
C PHE A 81 -6.29 -10.75 0.07
N GLY A 82 -6.03 -11.24 1.29
CA GLY A 82 -6.12 -12.66 1.62
C GLY A 82 -7.54 -13.21 1.52
N LEU A 83 -8.53 -12.47 2.04
CA LEU A 83 -9.93 -12.86 1.96
C LEU A 83 -10.42 -12.92 0.51
N GLU A 84 -10.13 -11.90 -0.30
CA GLU A 84 -10.51 -11.85 -1.71
C GLU A 84 -9.83 -12.96 -2.53
N SER A 85 -8.54 -13.22 -2.29
CA SER A 85 -7.81 -14.33 -2.91
C SER A 85 -8.46 -15.68 -2.58
N PHE A 86 -8.83 -15.89 -1.31
CA PHE A 86 -9.52 -17.09 -0.86
C PHE A 86 -10.93 -17.21 -1.48
N LEU A 87 -11.66 -16.11 -1.61
CA LEU A 87 -12.98 -16.10 -2.24
C LEU A 87 -12.90 -16.47 -3.73
N LEU A 88 -11.94 -15.93 -4.47
CA LEU A 88 -11.70 -16.30 -5.87
C LEU A 88 -11.39 -17.79 -6.01
N PHE A 89 -10.55 -18.32 -5.12
CA PHE A 89 -10.25 -19.75 -5.07
C PHE A 89 -11.51 -20.58 -4.80
N LYS A 90 -12.31 -20.21 -3.78
CA LYS A 90 -13.55 -20.92 -3.41
C LYS A 90 -14.59 -20.90 -4.52
N GLN A 91 -14.63 -19.84 -5.33
CA GLN A 91 -15.54 -19.69 -6.47
C GLN A 91 -15.07 -20.48 -7.72
N GLY A 92 -13.97 -21.22 -7.64
CA GLY A 92 -13.40 -21.97 -8.77
C GLY A 92 -12.62 -21.09 -9.76
N ALA A 93 -12.45 -19.79 -9.47
CA ALA A 93 -11.75 -18.83 -10.32
C ALA A 93 -10.22 -18.87 -10.09
N MET A 94 -9.61 -20.05 -10.20
CA MET A 94 -8.19 -20.28 -9.88
C MET A 94 -7.24 -19.37 -10.65
N GLY A 95 -7.49 -19.15 -11.95
CA GLY A 95 -6.69 -18.26 -12.78
C GLY A 95 -6.69 -16.81 -12.27
N LEU A 96 -7.86 -16.30 -11.86
CA LEU A 96 -7.98 -14.95 -11.29
C LEU A 96 -7.35 -14.86 -9.91
N ALA A 97 -7.49 -15.89 -9.07
CA ALA A 97 -6.85 -15.94 -7.75
C ALA A 97 -5.31 -15.85 -7.87
N LEU A 98 -4.73 -16.65 -8.77
CA LEU A 98 -3.28 -16.62 -9.03
C LEU A 98 -2.84 -15.30 -9.63
N LEU A 99 -3.57 -14.77 -10.62
CA LEU A 99 -3.27 -13.47 -11.22
C LEU A 99 -3.30 -12.36 -10.15
N TYR A 100 -4.32 -12.34 -9.29
CA TYR A 100 -4.46 -11.35 -8.22
C TYR A 100 -3.30 -11.44 -7.22
N ALA A 101 -2.97 -12.65 -6.76
CA ALA A 101 -1.89 -12.88 -5.82
C ALA A 101 -0.51 -12.51 -6.39
N LEU A 102 -0.19 -13.02 -7.58
CA LEU A 102 1.12 -12.81 -8.20
C LEU A 102 1.29 -11.36 -8.66
N SER A 103 0.27 -10.75 -9.25
CA SER A 103 0.36 -9.34 -9.66
C SER A 103 0.52 -8.41 -8.45
N SER A 104 -0.24 -8.62 -7.36
CA SER A 104 -0.11 -7.82 -6.15
C SER A 104 1.30 -7.89 -5.57
N LEU A 105 1.89 -9.09 -5.53
CA LEU A 105 3.25 -9.29 -5.01
C LEU A 105 4.32 -8.71 -5.94
N ILE A 106 4.32 -9.12 -7.21
CA ILE A 106 5.37 -8.77 -8.17
C ILE A 106 5.32 -7.28 -8.48
N VAL A 107 4.14 -6.75 -8.83
CA VAL A 107 4.01 -5.33 -9.16
C VAL A 107 4.26 -4.50 -7.91
N GLY A 108 3.79 -4.92 -6.73
CA GLY A 108 4.05 -4.22 -5.46
C GLY A 108 5.54 -4.04 -5.17
N ILE A 109 6.33 -5.11 -5.31
CA ILE A 109 7.79 -5.05 -5.13
C ILE A 109 8.44 -4.14 -6.18
N ILE A 110 8.03 -4.27 -7.46
CA ILE A 110 8.56 -3.45 -8.56
C ILE A 110 8.30 -1.97 -8.29
N VAL A 111 7.06 -1.57 -7.96
CA VAL A 111 6.74 -0.15 -7.75
C VAL A 111 7.38 0.42 -6.49
N LEU A 112 7.57 -0.40 -5.45
CA LEU A 112 8.35 0.01 -4.28
C LEU A 112 9.79 0.30 -4.67
N ALA A 113 10.43 -0.62 -5.40
CA ALA A 113 11.80 -0.43 -5.87
C ALA A 113 11.91 0.80 -6.78
N LEU A 114 10.98 0.98 -7.70
CA LEU A 114 10.92 2.19 -8.55
C LEU A 114 10.79 3.46 -7.72
N GLY A 115 9.87 3.50 -6.76
CA GLY A 115 9.71 4.63 -5.84
C GLY A 115 11.00 4.96 -5.09
N PHE A 116 11.70 3.93 -4.60
CA PHE A 116 12.97 4.09 -3.93
C PHE A 116 14.07 4.63 -4.84
N TYR A 117 14.34 3.97 -5.97
CA TYR A 117 15.47 4.33 -6.85
C TYR A 117 15.26 5.67 -7.54
N LEU A 118 14.06 5.95 -8.06
CA LEU A 118 13.78 7.23 -8.70
C LEU A 118 13.93 8.40 -7.71
N THR A 119 13.38 8.24 -6.50
CA THR A 119 13.53 9.27 -5.45
C THR A 119 14.99 9.42 -5.03
N SER A 120 15.73 8.32 -4.90
CA SER A 120 17.16 8.38 -4.55
C SER A 120 17.99 9.13 -5.60
N ILE A 121 17.70 8.95 -6.89
CA ILE A 121 18.37 9.68 -7.98
C ILE A 121 18.07 11.18 -7.89
N VAL A 122 16.81 11.55 -7.67
CA VAL A 122 16.40 12.96 -7.52
C VAL A 122 17.08 13.58 -6.30
N LEU A 123 17.10 12.87 -5.17
CA LEU A 123 17.73 13.36 -3.95
C LEU A 123 19.25 13.47 -4.06
N ALA A 124 19.93 12.64 -4.87
CA ALA A 124 21.37 12.73 -5.07
C ALA A 124 21.80 14.00 -5.84
N GLN A 125 20.89 14.63 -6.58
CA GLN A 125 21.13 15.87 -7.33
C GLN A 125 20.89 17.15 -6.50
N SER A 126 20.42 17.01 -5.26
CA SER A 126 20.07 18.12 -4.35
C SER A 126 20.98 18.18 -3.13
#